data_AF-A0AAN4PZM0-F1
#
_entry.id   AF-A0AAN4PZM0-F1
#
_cell.length_a   1.000
_cell.length_b   1.000
_cell.length_c   1.000
_cell.angle_alpha   90.00
_cell.angle_beta   90.00
_cell.angle_gamma   90.00
#
_symmetry.space_group_name_H-M   'P 1'
#
loop_
_entity.id
_entity.type
_entity.pdbx_description
1 polymer ?
#
loop_
_entity_poly.entity_id
_entity_poly.type
_entity_poly.pdbx_seq_one_letter_code
_entity_poly.pdbx_strand_id
1 'polypeptide(L)'
;MGDNLIWPKNLGTVFRGAWPTTAAAKMLAQCKDRVSLVRNFRNRVFHHEPAWKRFGVLNEQQAVVHLHEKIGKIIELISWLSPEKIDLLDKSGVIRTACRACSVAEIERFKYQAKTSTINSMSKLLKVADAASVSNEVVKIAIYGKRKAVYIMQPA
;
A
#
# COMPACT_ATOMS: atom_id res chain seq x y z
N MET A 1 -35.91 -5.45 -6.66
CA MET A 1 -34.89 -5.98 -7.60
C MET A 1 -35.65 -6.43 -8.83
N GLY A 2 -35.25 -6.02 -10.03
CA GLY A 2 -35.92 -6.40 -11.27
C GLY A 2 -35.49 -7.79 -11.75
N ASP A 3 -36.35 -8.46 -12.52
CA ASP A 3 -36.02 -9.71 -13.18
C ASP A 3 -34.93 -9.51 -14.26
N ASN A 4 -34.09 -10.52 -14.48
CA ASN A 4 -32.98 -10.52 -15.47
C ASN A 4 -31.83 -9.50 -15.26
N LEU A 5 -31.65 -8.95 -14.06
CA LEU A 5 -30.50 -8.09 -13.78
C LEU A 5 -29.18 -8.88 -13.69
N ILE A 6 -28.10 -8.32 -14.25
CA ILE A 6 -26.72 -8.86 -14.15
C ILE A 6 -26.33 -9.10 -12.67
N TRP A 7 -26.78 -8.21 -11.79
CA TRP A 7 -26.64 -8.32 -10.34
C TRP A 7 -28.00 -8.55 -9.68
N PRO A 8 -28.13 -9.49 -8.73
CA PRO A 8 -27.06 -10.26 -8.12
C PRO A 8 -26.67 -11.56 -8.87
N LYS A 9 -27.31 -11.87 -10.01
CA LYS A 9 -27.19 -13.17 -10.71
C LYS A 9 -25.74 -13.64 -10.92
N ASN A 10 -24.82 -12.75 -11.28
CA ASN A 10 -23.44 -13.09 -11.60
C ASN A 10 -22.42 -12.82 -10.48
N LEU A 11 -22.88 -12.54 -9.24
CA LEU A 11 -21.98 -12.28 -8.10
C LEU A 11 -20.97 -13.39 -7.86
N GLY A 12 -21.42 -14.64 -7.75
CA GLY A 12 -20.52 -15.79 -7.51
C GLY A 12 -19.52 -16.02 -8.64
N THR A 13 -19.88 -15.66 -9.88
CA THR A 13 -19.02 -15.84 -11.05
C THR A 13 -17.90 -14.80 -11.12
N VAL A 14 -18.19 -13.56 -10.70
CA VAL A 14 -17.26 -12.42 -10.76
C VAL A 14 -16.44 -12.29 -9.49
N PHE A 15 -17.06 -12.46 -8.32
CA PHE A 15 -16.43 -12.37 -7.01
C PHE A 15 -16.21 -13.77 -6.43
N ARG A 16 -15.12 -14.41 -6.86
CA ARG A 16 -14.81 -15.82 -6.56
C ARG A 16 -14.13 -16.04 -5.21
N GLY A 17 -13.69 -14.97 -4.56
CA GLY A 17 -13.05 -15.03 -3.24
C GLY A 17 -14.03 -15.24 -2.09
N ALA A 18 -13.49 -15.30 -0.88
CA ALA A 18 -14.29 -15.40 0.34
C ALA A 18 -15.10 -14.11 0.57
N TRP A 19 -16.41 -14.24 0.69
CA TRP A 19 -17.29 -13.11 0.96
C TRP A 19 -17.33 -12.80 2.46
N PRO A 20 -17.39 -11.51 2.85
CA PRO A 20 -17.56 -11.12 4.26
C PRO A 20 -18.99 -11.37 4.78
N THR A 21 -19.89 -11.82 3.92
CA THR A 21 -21.30 -12.07 4.24
C THR A 21 -21.89 -13.11 3.28
N THR A 22 -22.84 -13.89 3.78
CA THR A 22 -23.63 -14.83 2.98
C THR A 22 -24.78 -14.16 2.23
N ALA A 23 -25.12 -12.92 2.56
CA ALA A 23 -26.23 -12.19 1.94
C ALA A 23 -25.78 -11.48 0.65
N ALA A 24 -26.23 -11.98 -0.51
CA ALA A 24 -25.85 -11.45 -1.82
C ALA A 24 -26.14 -9.94 -2.00
N ALA A 25 -27.26 -9.44 -1.46
CA ALA A 25 -27.60 -8.02 -1.50
C ALA A 25 -26.58 -7.15 -0.75
N LYS A 26 -26.14 -7.63 0.44
CA LYS A 26 -25.13 -6.94 1.25
C LYS A 26 -23.75 -7.01 0.60
N MET A 27 -23.40 -8.15 0.02
CA MET A 27 -22.16 -8.29 -0.76
C MET A 27 -22.13 -7.33 -1.95
N LEU A 28 -23.23 -7.22 -2.71
CA LEU A 28 -23.34 -6.29 -3.83
C LEU A 28 -23.17 -4.83 -3.38
N ALA A 29 -23.79 -4.45 -2.27
CA ALA A 29 -23.66 -3.10 -1.70
C ALA A 29 -22.19 -2.81 -1.32
N GLN A 30 -21.54 -3.73 -0.60
CA GLN A 30 -20.13 -3.59 -0.24
C GLN A 30 -19.22 -3.51 -1.46
N CYS A 31 -19.47 -4.31 -2.50
CA CYS A 31 -18.72 -4.24 -3.75
C CYS A 31 -18.86 -2.86 -4.41
N LYS A 32 -20.08 -2.34 -4.51
CA LYS A 32 -20.34 -0.99 -5.07
C LYS A 32 -19.61 0.09 -4.27
N ASP A 33 -19.61 -0.01 -2.94
CA ASP A 33 -18.90 0.93 -2.07
C ASP A 33 -17.39 0.88 -2.29
N ARG A 34 -16.82 -0.33 -2.36
CA ARG A 34 -15.38 -0.51 -2.62
C ARG A 34 -14.98 -0.01 -4.00
N VAL A 35 -15.72 -0.36 -5.05
CA VAL A 35 -15.46 0.15 -6.42
C VAL A 35 -15.56 1.67 -6.47
N SER A 36 -16.55 2.26 -5.81
CA SER A 36 -16.70 3.72 -5.71
C SER A 36 -15.52 4.35 -4.98
N LEU A 37 -15.04 3.73 -3.90
CA LEU A 37 -13.84 4.18 -3.19
C LEU A 37 -12.61 4.15 -4.09
N VAL A 38 -12.36 3.05 -4.83
CA VAL A 38 -11.21 2.95 -5.75
C VAL A 38 -11.30 4.01 -6.84
N ARG A 39 -12.47 4.17 -7.46
CA ARG A 39 -12.69 5.18 -8.51
C ARG A 39 -12.43 6.59 -7.99
N ASN A 40 -12.99 6.95 -6.84
CA ASN A 40 -12.82 8.27 -6.25
C ASN A 40 -11.36 8.51 -5.84
N PHE A 41 -10.70 7.52 -5.23
CA PHE A 41 -9.29 7.62 -4.86
C PHE A 41 -8.39 7.83 -6.08
N ARG A 42 -8.56 7.00 -7.13
CA ARG A 42 -7.84 7.15 -8.40
C ARG A 42 -8.05 8.52 -9.03
N ASN A 43 -9.30 9.01 -9.05
CA ASN A 43 -9.60 10.33 -9.61
C ASN A 43 -8.85 11.44 -8.88
N ARG A 44 -8.81 11.42 -7.53
CA ARG A 44 -8.06 12.40 -6.76
C ARG A 44 -6.56 12.38 -7.10
N VAL A 45 -5.97 11.18 -7.16
CA VAL A 45 -4.56 11.01 -7.56
C VAL A 45 -4.31 11.56 -8.97
N PHE A 46 -5.20 11.26 -9.92
CA PHE A 46 -5.11 11.73 -11.30
C PHE A 46 -5.23 13.26 -11.42
N HIS A 47 -6.04 13.89 -10.58
CA HIS A 47 -6.18 15.35 -10.51
C HIS A 47 -5.11 16.04 -9.64
N HIS A 48 -4.06 15.31 -9.22
CA HIS A 48 -3.02 15.81 -8.32
C HIS A 48 -3.57 16.38 -7.00
N GLU A 49 -4.74 15.93 -6.57
CA GLU A 49 -5.27 16.30 -5.27
C GLU A 49 -4.55 15.52 -4.16
N PRO A 50 -4.46 16.10 -2.94
CA PRO A 50 -3.84 15.39 -1.83
C PRO A 50 -4.65 14.15 -1.42
N ALA A 51 -4.15 12.97 -1.81
CA ALA A 51 -4.83 11.69 -1.61
C ALA A 51 -5.03 11.33 -0.12
N TRP A 52 -4.19 11.87 0.77
CA TRP A 52 -4.28 11.71 2.22
C TRP A 52 -5.36 12.57 2.89
N LYS A 53 -5.92 13.58 2.20
CA LYS A 53 -6.79 14.58 2.84
C LYS A 53 -8.17 13.99 3.12
N ARG A 54 -8.57 14.07 4.39
CA ARG A 54 -9.90 13.74 4.93
C ARG A 54 -10.15 14.60 6.18
N PHE A 55 -11.42 14.86 6.50
CA PHE A 55 -11.79 15.44 7.79
C PHE A 55 -11.22 14.62 8.96
N GLY A 56 -10.61 15.29 9.93
CA GLY A 56 -10.00 14.67 11.11
C GLY A 56 -8.56 14.19 10.93
N VAL A 57 -7.93 14.35 9.76
CA VAL A 57 -6.49 14.10 9.57
C VAL A 57 -5.71 15.38 9.87
N LEU A 58 -4.96 15.38 10.98
CA LEU A 58 -4.26 16.54 11.54
C LEU A 58 -2.74 16.39 11.55
N ASN A 59 -2.21 15.18 11.40
CA ASN A 59 -0.78 14.91 11.39
C ASN A 59 -0.40 13.79 10.39
N GLU A 60 0.90 13.60 10.19
CA GLU A 60 1.46 12.66 9.22
C GLU A 60 1.11 11.20 9.53
N GLN A 61 1.09 10.84 10.82
CA GLN A 61 0.71 9.50 11.26
C GLN A 61 -0.75 9.21 10.88
N GLN A 62 -1.66 10.16 11.12
CA GLN A 62 -3.06 10.02 10.72
C GLN A 62 -3.24 9.97 9.21
N ALA A 63 -2.45 10.73 8.45
CA ALA A 63 -2.45 10.67 6.99
C ALA A 63 -2.01 9.29 6.48
N VAL A 64 -0.93 8.74 7.06
CA VAL A 64 -0.43 7.40 6.76
C VAL A 64 -1.48 6.34 7.09
N VAL A 65 -2.07 6.37 8.28
CA VAL A 65 -3.15 5.44 8.67
C VAL A 65 -4.30 5.52 7.68
N HIS A 66 -4.71 6.72 7.27
CA HIS A 66 -5.78 6.89 6.30
C HIS A 66 -5.46 6.26 4.93
N LEU A 67 -4.23 6.40 4.45
CA LEU A 67 -3.80 5.77 3.20
C LEU A 67 -3.74 4.25 3.33
N HIS A 68 -3.28 3.71 4.46
CA HIS A 68 -3.29 2.27 4.73
C HIS A 68 -4.71 1.69 4.78
N GLU A 69 -5.69 2.40 5.35
CA GLU A 69 -7.10 2.01 5.26
C GLU A 69 -7.58 1.90 3.80
N LYS A 70 -7.11 2.78 2.90
CA LYS A 70 -7.47 2.74 1.48
C LYS A 70 -6.81 1.55 0.78
N ILE A 71 -5.53 1.33 1.03
CA ILE A 71 -4.79 0.17 0.52
C ILE A 71 -5.49 -1.12 0.95
N GLY A 72 -5.82 -1.27 2.23
CA GLY A 72 -6.53 -2.44 2.75
C GLY A 72 -7.88 -2.68 2.06
N LYS A 73 -8.67 -1.63 1.84
CA LYS A 73 -9.97 -1.74 1.12
C LYS A 73 -9.81 -2.11 -0.36
N ILE A 74 -8.72 -1.70 -1.00
CA ILE A 74 -8.41 -2.08 -2.39
C ILE A 74 -8.00 -3.57 -2.43
N ILE A 75 -7.12 -3.99 -1.52
CA ILE A 75 -6.70 -5.38 -1.38
C ILE A 75 -7.91 -6.29 -1.10
N GLU A 76 -8.80 -5.88 -0.20
CA GLU A 76 -10.03 -6.60 0.10
C GLU A 76 -10.95 -6.74 -1.14
N LEU A 77 -11.10 -5.68 -1.95
CA LEU A 77 -11.87 -5.77 -3.19
C LEU A 77 -11.24 -6.76 -4.18
N ILE A 78 -9.91 -6.74 -4.32
CA ILE A 78 -9.18 -7.65 -5.21
C ILE A 78 -9.30 -9.08 -4.70
N SER A 79 -9.24 -9.31 -3.38
CA SER A 79 -9.38 -10.65 -2.80
C SER A 79 -10.77 -11.24 -3.05
N TRP A 80 -11.81 -10.41 -3.06
CA TRP A 80 -13.15 -10.85 -3.46
C TRP A 80 -13.22 -11.21 -4.94
N LEU A 81 -12.52 -10.50 -5.82
CA LEU A 81 -12.52 -10.72 -7.27
C LEU A 81 -11.71 -11.96 -7.66
N SER A 82 -10.47 -12.06 -7.18
CA SER A 82 -9.52 -13.12 -7.53
C SER A 82 -8.46 -13.24 -6.44
N PRO A 83 -8.58 -14.23 -5.54
CA PRO A 83 -7.57 -14.52 -4.52
C PRO A 83 -6.17 -14.75 -5.09
N GLU A 84 -6.09 -15.36 -6.28
CA GLU A 84 -4.82 -15.67 -6.96
C GLU A 84 -4.06 -14.40 -7.34
N LYS A 85 -4.78 -13.31 -7.66
CA LYS A 85 -4.15 -12.01 -7.93
C LYS A 85 -3.58 -11.37 -6.67
N ILE A 86 -4.11 -11.67 -5.49
CA ILE A 86 -3.51 -11.18 -4.24
C ILE A 86 -2.15 -11.84 -4.02
N ASP A 87 -2.05 -13.15 -4.21
CA ASP A 87 -0.78 -13.88 -4.12
C ASP A 87 0.26 -13.32 -5.10
N LEU A 88 -0.16 -13.03 -6.34
CA LEU A 88 0.72 -12.38 -7.32
C LEU A 88 1.19 -10.99 -6.86
N LEU A 89 0.29 -10.15 -6.35
CA LEU A 89 0.60 -8.77 -5.91
C LEU A 89 1.50 -8.74 -4.67
N ASP A 90 1.38 -9.74 -3.80
CA ASP A 90 2.23 -9.92 -2.64
C ASP A 90 3.64 -10.34 -3.06
N LYS A 91 3.75 -11.40 -3.87
CA LYS A 91 5.02 -11.93 -4.39
C LYS A 91 5.76 -10.93 -5.28
N SER A 92 5.05 -10.11 -6.04
CA SER A 92 5.64 -9.06 -6.87
C SER A 92 6.06 -7.82 -6.06
N GLY A 93 5.78 -7.79 -4.75
CA GLY A 93 6.13 -6.68 -3.87
C GLY A 93 5.30 -5.42 -4.08
N VAL A 94 4.19 -5.48 -4.84
CA VAL A 94 3.35 -4.30 -5.13
C VAL A 94 2.68 -3.80 -3.85
N ILE A 95 2.15 -4.73 -3.03
CA ILE A 95 1.54 -4.39 -1.74
C ILE A 95 2.58 -3.76 -0.82
N ARG A 96 3.76 -4.38 -0.68
CA ARG A 96 4.87 -3.83 0.11
C ARG A 96 5.28 -2.44 -0.36
N THR A 97 5.41 -2.24 -1.67
CA THR A 97 5.78 -0.94 -2.24
C THR A 97 4.72 0.13 -1.97
N ALA A 98 3.44 -0.20 -2.10
CA ALA A 98 2.35 0.72 -1.79
C ALA A 98 2.37 1.14 -0.30
N CYS A 99 2.58 0.18 0.61
CA CYS A 99 2.70 0.46 2.04
C CYS A 99 3.94 1.31 2.37
N ARG A 100 5.08 1.04 1.73
CA ARG A 100 6.32 1.82 1.89
C ARG A 100 6.14 3.26 1.44
N ALA A 101 5.56 3.44 0.25
CA ALA A 101 5.27 4.77 -0.31
C ALA A 101 4.32 5.57 0.61
N CYS A 102 3.48 4.88 1.37
CA CYS A 102 2.57 5.46 2.37
C CYS A 102 3.12 5.27 3.79
N SER A 103 4.37 5.64 4.07
CA SER A 103 4.98 5.54 5.40
C SER A 103 5.51 6.88 5.90
N VAL A 104 5.64 7.03 7.22
CA VAL A 104 6.25 8.22 7.82
C VAL A 104 7.72 8.32 7.43
N ALA A 105 8.45 7.19 7.39
CA ALA A 105 9.83 7.13 6.94
C ALA A 105 10.00 7.69 5.51
N GLU A 106 9.04 7.42 4.62
CA GLU A 106 9.06 7.95 3.26
C GLU A 106 8.80 9.47 3.22
N ILE A 107 7.91 9.98 4.07
CA ILE A 107 7.71 11.43 4.25
C ILE A 107 9.01 12.09 4.74
N GLU A 108 9.64 11.54 5.77
CA GLU A 108 10.93 12.02 6.29
C GLU A 108 12.02 12.00 5.21
N ARG A 109 12.03 10.98 4.35
CA ARG A 109 12.94 10.89 3.20
C ARG A 109 12.74 12.04 2.23
N PHE A 110 11.50 12.35 1.85
CA PHE A 110 11.19 13.46 0.95
C PHE A 110 11.38 14.84 1.58
N LYS A 111 11.37 14.93 2.92
CA LYS A 111 11.77 16.12 3.67
C LYS A 111 13.27 16.28 3.85
N TYR A 112 14.08 15.36 3.32
CA TYR A 112 15.54 15.30 3.54
C TYR A 112 15.94 15.09 5.01
N GLN A 113 15.03 14.55 5.84
CA GLN A 113 15.23 14.29 7.26
C GLN A 113 15.61 12.83 7.57
N ALA A 114 15.74 11.98 6.53
CA ALA A 114 16.14 10.59 6.69
C ALA A 114 17.52 10.44 7.37
N LYS A 115 17.56 9.65 8.45
CA LYS A 115 18.79 9.33 9.17
C LYS A 115 19.78 8.61 8.26
N THR A 116 21.05 8.98 8.35
CA THR A 116 22.12 8.35 7.57
C THR A 116 22.89 7.35 8.43
N SER A 117 22.89 6.08 8.04
CA SER A 117 23.66 5.04 8.72
C SER A 117 25.06 4.90 8.13
N THR A 118 26.08 5.14 8.95
CA THR A 118 27.49 4.95 8.55
C THR A 118 27.84 3.47 8.48
N ILE A 119 28.32 3.02 7.32
CA ILE A 119 28.76 1.66 7.04
C ILE A 119 30.29 1.63 7.02
N ASN A 120 30.86 0.86 7.94
CA ASN A 120 32.31 0.68 8.11
C ASN A 120 32.75 -0.79 7.93
N SER A 121 31.80 -1.72 7.74
CA SER A 121 32.09 -3.13 7.52
C SER A 121 30.96 -3.79 6.72
N MET A 122 31.29 -4.91 6.06
CA MET A 122 30.30 -5.71 5.34
C MET A 122 29.23 -6.27 6.29
N SER A 123 29.61 -6.70 7.50
CA SER A 123 28.67 -7.20 8.50
C SER A 123 27.65 -6.13 8.92
N LYS A 124 28.06 -4.86 9.00
CA LYS A 124 27.12 -3.77 9.28
C LYS A 124 26.21 -3.48 8.08
N LEU A 125 26.74 -3.58 6.86
CA LEU A 125 25.94 -3.44 5.64
C LEU A 125 24.81 -4.49 5.59
N LEU A 126 25.13 -5.75 5.84
CA LEU A 126 24.15 -6.85 5.88
C LEU A 126 23.07 -6.58 6.93
N LYS A 127 23.46 -6.23 8.16
CA LYS A 127 22.49 -5.89 9.23
C LYS A 127 21.56 -4.75 8.85
N VAL A 128 22.08 -3.71 8.19
CA VAL A 128 21.27 -2.57 7.73
C VAL A 128 20.35 -2.99 6.57
N ALA A 129 20.83 -3.82 5.65
CA ALA A 129 20.03 -4.33 4.53
C ALA A 129 18.88 -5.22 5.03
N ASP A 130 19.17 -6.13 5.97
CA ASP A 130 18.15 -6.99 6.58
C ASP A 130 17.10 -6.16 7.33
N ALA A 131 17.54 -5.19 8.15
CA ALA A 131 16.64 -4.30 8.86
C ALA A 131 15.76 -3.50 7.91
N ALA A 132 16.33 -2.94 6.82
CA ALA A 132 15.59 -2.21 5.81
C ALA A 132 14.56 -3.11 5.09
N SER A 133 14.93 -4.36 4.80
CA SER A 133 14.04 -5.33 4.14
C SER A 133 12.86 -5.70 5.04
N VAL A 134 13.11 -5.90 6.34
CA VAL A 134 12.09 -6.22 7.36
C VAL A 134 11.18 -5.02 7.63
N SER A 135 11.71 -3.82 7.81
CA SER A 135 10.90 -2.61 8.00
C SER A 135 10.25 -2.12 6.71
N ASN A 136 10.70 -2.63 5.55
CA ASN A 136 10.28 -2.19 4.22
C ASN A 136 10.49 -0.67 4.06
N GLU A 137 11.66 -0.18 4.49
CA GLU A 137 12.01 1.23 4.46
C GLU A 137 13.21 1.49 3.55
N VAL A 138 13.22 2.68 2.97
CA VAL A 138 14.37 3.16 2.20
C VAL A 138 15.37 3.79 3.17
N VAL A 139 16.59 3.26 3.22
CA VAL A 139 17.62 3.72 4.17
C VAL A 139 18.73 4.49 3.44
N LYS A 140 19.15 5.61 4.03
CA LYS A 140 20.32 6.37 3.56
C LYS A 140 21.57 5.82 4.23
N ILE A 141 22.56 5.41 3.44
CA ILE A 141 23.82 4.85 3.96
C ILE A 141 25.00 5.72 3.55
N ALA A 142 26.02 5.81 4.40
CA ALA A 142 27.28 6.46 4.10
C ALA A 142 28.43 5.45 4.21
N ILE A 143 29.17 5.26 3.12
CA ILE A 143 30.33 4.38 3.06
C ILE A 143 31.59 5.24 3.08
N TYR A 144 32.51 4.90 3.99
CA TYR A 144 33.78 5.62 4.15
C TYR A 144 34.92 4.81 3.54
N GLY A 145 35.38 5.24 2.36
CA GLY A 145 36.61 4.78 1.73
C GLY A 145 37.63 5.92 1.66
N LYS A 146 38.27 6.14 0.50
CA LYS A 146 39.11 7.34 0.27
C LYS A 146 38.32 8.65 0.38
N ARG A 147 37.01 8.61 0.12
CA ARG A 147 36.05 9.72 0.29
C ARG A 147 34.74 9.16 0.85
N LYS A 148 33.96 10.01 1.52
CA LYS A 148 32.60 9.67 1.96
C LYS A 148 31.67 9.64 0.76
N ALA A 149 31.07 8.49 0.49
CA ALA A 149 30.02 8.33 -0.52
C ALA A 149 28.68 8.02 0.17
N VAL A 150 27.60 8.62 -0.31
CA VAL A 150 26.26 8.47 0.28
C VAL A 150 25.35 7.80 -0.76
N TYR A 151 24.67 6.74 -0.35
CA TYR A 151 23.78 5.95 -1.21
C TYR A 151 22.39 5.83 -0.58
N ILE A 152 21.42 5.50 -1.43
CA ILE A 152 20.07 5.13 -1.03
C ILE A 152 19.93 3.63 -1.24
N MET A 153 19.64 2.91 -0.17
CA MET A 153 19.36 1.48 -0.20
C MET A 153 17.84 1.28 -0.25
N GLN A 154 17.39 0.57 -1.28
CA GLN A 154 16.01 0.11 -1.38
C GLN A 154 15.88 -1.25 -0.69
N PRO A 155 14.78 -1.52 0.03
CA PRO A 155 14.51 -2.85 0.53
C PRO A 155 14.24 -3.81 -0.63
N ALA A 156 14.66 -5.06 -0.48
CA ALA A 156 14.32 -6.14 -1.40
C ALA A 156 12.82 -6.44 -1.36
#